data_AF-A0A5E7ICM9-F1
#
_entry.id   AF-A0A5E7ICM9-F1
#
_cell.length_a   1.000
_cell.length_b   1.000
_cell.length_c   1.000
_cell.angle_alpha   90.00
_cell.angle_beta   90.00
_cell.angle_gamma   90.00
#
_symmetry.space_group_name_H-M   'P 1'
#
loop_
_entity.id
_entity.type
_entity.pdbx_description
1 polymer ?
#
loop_
_entity_poly.entity_id
_entity_poly.type
_entity_poly.pdbx_seq_one_letter_code
_entity_poly.pdbx_strand_id
1 'polypeptide(L)' 'MQNLGANPPLGRPGQPVEVAPIYVLLASDEGSYITGQRFGVTGGKPIL' A
#
# COMPACT_ATOMS: atom_id res chain seq x y z
N MET A 1 1.55 20.42 14.16
CA MET A 1 1.61 19.03 13.70
C MET A 1 0.24 18.62 13.18
N GLN A 2 -0.05 19.00 11.94
CA GLN A 2 -1.40 18.96 11.37
C GLN A 2 -1.73 17.53 10.91
N ASN A 3 -2.55 16.80 11.68
CA ASN A 3 -3.29 15.56 11.34
C ASN A 3 -2.82 14.75 10.11
N LEU A 4 -1.54 14.36 10.06
CA LEU A 4 -1.02 13.45 9.05
C LEU A 4 -1.54 12.03 9.36
N GLY A 5 -2.63 11.64 8.69
CA GLY A 5 -3.16 10.27 8.76
C GLY A 5 -4.51 10.08 9.45
N ALA A 6 -5.26 11.15 9.76
CA ALA A 6 -6.59 11.04 10.41
C ALA A 6 -7.75 10.69 9.45
N ASN A 7 -7.49 10.49 8.15
CA ASN A 7 -8.53 10.35 7.13
C ASN A 7 -8.52 9.09 6.23
N PRO A 8 -7.65 8.07 6.39
CA PRO A 8 -7.88 6.77 5.76
C PRO A 8 -8.95 5.98 6.55
N PRO A 9 -9.74 5.10 5.89
CA PRO A 9 -10.70 4.23 6.58
C PRO A 9 -10.11 3.43 7.76
N LEU A 10 -8.82 3.11 7.71
CA LEU A 10 -8.12 2.47 8.84
C LEU A 10 -7.94 3.37 10.09
N GLY A 11 -8.32 4.64 10.03
CA GLY A 11 -8.32 5.56 11.18
C GLY A 11 -6.93 5.98 11.69
N ARG A 12 -5.85 5.55 11.02
CA ARG A 12 -4.47 5.85 11.40
C ARG A 12 -3.56 6.03 10.17
N PRO A 13 -2.44 6.76 10.30
CA PRO A 13 -1.41 6.75 9.27
C PRO A 13 -0.84 5.34 9.08
N GLY A 14 -0.57 5.00 7.82
CA GLY A 14 0.20 3.81 7.47
C GLY A 14 1.67 3.97 7.90
N GLN A 15 2.29 2.86 8.26
CA GLN A 15 3.70 2.77 8.60
C GLN A 15 4.49 2.21 7.42
N PRO A 16 5.78 2.57 7.24
CA PRO A 16 6.58 2.08 6.11
C PRO A 16 6.64 0.55 5.99
N VAL A 17 6.62 -0.15 7.14
CA VAL A 17 6.60 -1.61 7.20
C VAL A 17 5.36 -2.23 6.55
N GLU A 18 4.27 -1.48 6.42
CA GLU A 18 3.03 -1.95 5.79
C GLU A 18 3.10 -1.86 4.25
N VAL A 19 4.03 -1.07 3.71
CA VAL A 19 4.25 -0.96 2.26
C VAL A 19 5.30 -1.96 1.79
N ALA A 20 6.34 -2.23 2.59
CA ALA A 20 7.44 -3.14 2.20
C ALA A 20 7.01 -4.51 1.61
N PRO A 21 6.01 -5.23 2.16
CA PRO A 21 5.62 -6.56 1.66
C PRO A 21 5.18 -6.58 0.20
N ILE A 22 4.57 -5.51 -0.33
CA ILE A 22 4.12 -5.50 -1.73
C ILE A 22 5.31 -5.56 -2.69
N TYR A 23 6.42 -4.93 -2.34
CA TYR A 23 7.64 -4.97 -3.16
C TYR A 23 8.28 -6.35 -3.15
N VAL A 24 8.26 -7.02 -1.99
CA VAL A 24 8.75 -8.40 -1.88
C VAL A 24 7.90 -9.33 -2.74
N LEU A 25 6.57 -9.23 -2.67
CA LEU A 25 5.66 -10.01 -3.53
C LEU A 25 5.92 -9.75 -5.02
N LEU A 26 6.02 -8.49 -5.43
CA LEU A 26 6.25 -8.14 -6.84
C LEU A 26 7.61 -8.60 -7.37
N ALA A 27 8.61 -8.74 -6.50
CA ALA A 27 9.93 -9.25 -6.86
C ALA A 27 10.04 -10.79 -6.76
N SER A 28 9.05 -11.45 -6.15
CA SER A 28 9.04 -12.89 -5.91
C SER A 28 8.49 -13.68 -7.11
N ASP A 29 8.72 -15.00 -7.11
CA ASP A 29 8.20 -15.90 -8.15
C ASP A 29 6.66 -15.95 -8.15
N GLU A 30 6.02 -15.70 -7.01
CA GLU A 30 4.58 -15.55 -6.87
C GLU A 30 4.03 -14.36 -7.66
N GLY A 31 4.86 -13.34 -7.93
CA GLY A 31 4.56 -12.18 -8.75
C GLY A 31 4.75 -12.39 -10.25
N SER A 32 5.13 -13.59 -10.72
CA SER A 32 5.63 -13.84 -12.08
C SER A 32 4.71 -13.41 -13.23
N TYR A 33 3.39 -13.33 -13.02
CA TYR A 33 2.42 -12.87 -14.03
C TYR A 33 1.82 -11.49 -13.73
N ILE A 34 2.31 -10.80 -12.71
CA ILE A 34 1.85 -9.47 -12.33
C ILE A 34 2.68 -8.42 -13.08
N THR A 35 2.13 -7.87 -14.16
CA THR A 35 2.80 -6.84 -14.97
C THR A 35 1.86 -5.72 -15.37
N GLY A 36 2.43 -4.50 -15.52
CA GLY A 36 1.69 -3.30 -15.94
C GLY A 36 0.67 -2.75 -14.93
N GLN A 37 0.64 -3.28 -13.71
CA GLN A 37 -0.35 -2.90 -12.68
C GLN A 37 0.15 -1.81 -11.74
N ARG A 38 -0.79 -1.08 -11.13
CA ARG A 38 -0.54 -0.18 -10.00
C ARG A 38 -1.15 -0.76 -8.74
N PHE A 39 -0.34 -0.96 -7.70
CA PHE A 39 -0.81 -1.48 -6.41
C PHE A 39 -0.92 -0.36 -5.38
N GLY A 40 -2.11 -0.25 -4.78
CA GLY A 40 -2.39 0.72 -3.73
C GLY A 40 -2.24 0.17 -2.33
N VAL A 41 -1.40 0.80 -1.50
CA VAL A 41 -1.31 0.54 -0.05
C VAL A 41 -1.76 1.80 0.69
N THR A 42 -3.08 2.03 0.74
CA THR A 42 -3.65 3.35 1.07
C THR A 42 -4.44 3.39 2.39
N GLY A 43 -4.46 2.30 3.16
CA GLY A 43 -5.28 2.20 4.36
C GLY A 43 -6.79 2.25 4.09
N GLY A 44 -7.23 1.82 2.89
CA GLY A 44 -8.63 1.74 2.49
C GLY A 44 -9.11 2.89 1.59
N LYS A 45 -8.25 3.86 1.25
CA LYS A 45 -8.64 4.91 0.28
C LYS A 45 -8.62 4.37 -1.15
N PRO A 46 -9.68 4.58 -1.95
CA PRO A 46 -9.67 4.21 -3.36
C PRO A 46 -8.52 4.90 -4.11
N ILE A 47 -7.94 4.18 -5.07
CA ILE A 47 -7.07 4.78 -6.09
C ILE A 47 -7.94 4.91 -7.34
N LEU A 48 -8.24 6.15 -7.73
CA LEU A 48 -8.96 6.50 -8.95
C LEU A 48 -7.97 6.91 -10.05
#